data_AF-A0A2X3EN32-F1
#
_entry.id   AF-A0A2X3EN32-F1
#
_cell.length_a   1.000
_cell.length_b   1.000
_cell.length_c   1.000
_cell.angle_alpha   90.00
_cell.angle_beta   90.00
_cell.angle_gamma   90.00
#
_symmetry.space_group_name_H-M   'P 1'
#
loop_
_entity.id
_entity.type
_entity.pdbx_description
1 polymer ?
#
loop_
_entity_poly.entity_id
_entity_poly.type
_entity_poly.pdbx_seq_one_letter_code
_entity_poly.pdbx_strand_id
1 'polypeptide(L)' 'MKADNPFDLLLPAAMAKVAEEAGVYKATKHPMKTFYLAITAGVFISIAFVFYITATTGTAAMPYGIAKLIGGICFSLV' A
#
# COMPACT_ATOMS: atom_id res chain seq x y z
N MET A 1 0.76 18.85 -16.66
CA MET A 1 -0.03 17.94 -17.50
C MET A 1 -1.49 18.26 -17.23
N LYS A 2 -2.26 18.72 -18.22
CA LYS A 2 -3.67 19.14 -18.03
C LYS A 2 -4.50 17.92 -17.62
N ALA A 3 -5.18 18.03 -16.48
CA ALA A 3 -6.12 17.02 -16.00
C ALA A 3 -7.52 17.34 -16.57
N ASP A 4 -7.89 16.71 -17.68
CA ASP A 4 -9.22 16.86 -18.32
C ASP A 4 -10.08 15.58 -18.22
N ASN A 5 -9.80 14.68 -17.27
CA ASN A 5 -10.72 13.57 -16.94
C ASN A 5 -10.59 13.18 -15.44
N PRO A 6 -11.70 13.09 -14.67
CA PRO A 6 -11.67 12.60 -13.29
C PRO A 6 -11.18 11.15 -13.14
N PHE A 7 -11.10 10.40 -14.25
CA PHE A 7 -10.46 9.11 -14.31
C PHE A 7 -9.19 9.19 -15.18
N ASP A 8 -8.03 9.04 -14.54
CA ASP A 8 -6.72 8.97 -15.23
C ASP A 8 -6.54 7.59 -15.88
N LEU A 9 -7.50 7.19 -16.72
CA LEU A 9 -7.53 5.92 -17.44
C LEU A 9 -6.66 6.04 -18.68
N LEU A 10 -5.35 6.05 -18.45
CA LEU A 10 -4.35 6.07 -19.50
C LEU A 10 -4.37 4.75 -20.28
N LEU A 11 -4.19 4.85 -21.60
CA LEU A 11 -3.90 3.70 -22.45
C LEU A 11 -2.62 2.99 -21.94
N PRO A 12 -2.45 1.67 -22.11
CA PRO A 12 -1.33 0.92 -21.53
C PRO A 12 0.05 1.54 -21.80
N ALA A 13 0.29 2.03 -23.01
CA ALA A 13 1.55 2.70 -23.37
C ALA A 13 1.78 4.01 -22.60
N ALA A 14 0.72 4.79 -22.36
CA ALA A 14 0.81 6.02 -21.59
C ALA A 14 0.97 5.73 -20.09
N MET A 15 0.33 4.68 -19.56
CA MET A 15 0.53 4.23 -18.17
C MET A 15 1.97 3.77 -17.92
N ALA A 16 2.57 3.04 -18.87
CA ALA A 16 3.96 2.59 -18.78
C ALA A 16 4.92 3.78 -18.64
N LYS A 17 4.71 4.85 -19.43
CA LYS A 17 5.51 6.07 -19.35
C LYS A 17 5.37 6.77 -18.00
N VAL A 18 4.16 6.86 -17.44
CA VAL A 18 3.94 7.44 -16.11
C VAL A 18 4.62 6.62 -15.01
N ALA A 19 4.58 5.29 -15.11
CA ALA A 19 5.27 4.41 -14.17
C ALA A 19 6.80 4.57 -14.23
N GLU A 20 7.37 4.71 -15.44
CA GLU A 20 8.79 4.99 -15.66
C GLU A 20 9.20 6.32 -15.03
N GLU A 21 8.47 7.41 -15.33
CA GLU A 21 8.73 8.74 -14.77
C GLU A 21 8.65 8.73 -13.23
N ALA A 22 7.67 8.03 -12.67
CA ALA A 22 7.55 7.84 -11.22
C ALA A 22 8.73 7.04 -10.64
N GLY A 23 9.23 6.03 -11.36
CA GLY A 23 10.39 5.24 -10.99
C GLY A 23 11.66 6.06 -10.94
N VAL A 24 11.96 6.80 -12.02
CA VAL A 24 13.13 7.70 -12.11
C VAL A 24 13.08 8.75 -11.01
N TYR A 25 11.91 9.34 -10.76
CA TYR A 25 11.73 10.30 -9.68
C TYR A 25 11.99 9.68 -8.30
N LYS A 26 11.45 8.49 -8.01
CA LYS A 26 11.69 7.81 -6.71
C LYS A 26 13.16 7.43 -6.53
N ALA A 27 13.85 7.01 -7.59
CA ALA A 27 15.25 6.62 -7.58
C ALA A 27 16.20 7.81 -7.37
N THR A 28 15.86 8.98 -7.92
CA THR A 28 16.70 10.19 -7.86
C THR A 28 16.26 11.19 -6.79
N LYS A 29 15.18 10.92 -6.05
CA LYS A 29 14.69 11.74 -4.95
C LYS A 29 15.75 11.88 -3.85
N HIS A 30 15.77 13.05 -3.21
CA HIS A 30 16.68 13.36 -2.11
C HIS A 30 16.78 12.22 -1.08
N PRO A 31 17.97 11.61 -0.87
CA PRO A 31 18.13 10.37 -0.10
C PRO A 31 17.56 10.43 1.31
N MET A 32 17.79 11.54 2.03
CA MET A 32 17.29 11.69 3.40
C MET A 32 15.76 11.72 3.45
N LYS A 33 15.10 12.31 2.44
CA LYS A 33 13.64 12.35 2.38
C LYS A 33 13.08 10.96 2.12
N THR A 34 13.69 10.22 1.20
CA THR A 34 13.33 8.82 0.90
C THR A 34 13.55 7.92 2.11
N PHE A 35 14.64 8.12 2.86
CA PHE A 35 14.93 7.36 4.08
C PHE A 35 13.86 7.54 5.17
N TYR A 36 13.51 8.78 5.50
CA TYR A 36 12.44 9.04 6.46
C TYR A 36 11.09 8.48 5.98
N LEU A 37 10.78 8.64 4.68
CA LEU A 37 9.56 8.06 4.11
C LEU A 37 9.53 6.53 4.22
N ALA A 38 10.66 5.86 4.02
CA ALA A 38 10.78 4.40 4.17
C ALA A 38 10.52 3.96 5.61
N ILE A 39 11.05 4.69 6.60
CA ILE A 39 10.77 4.43 8.02
C ILE A 39 9.27 4.58 8.29
N THR A 40 8.64 5.67 7.85
CA THR A 40 7.20 5.88 8.07
C THR A 40 6.34 4.82 7.40
N ALA A 41 6.73 4.36 6.20
CA ALA A 41 6.05 3.25 5.53
C ALA A 41 6.16 1.95 6.35
N GLY A 42 7.34 1.66 6.91
CA GLY A 42 7.54 0.51 7.81
C GLY A 42 6.69 0.59 9.09
N VAL A 43 6.56 1.78 9.68
CA VAL A 43 5.68 2.00 10.84
C VAL A 43 4.22 1.69 10.49
N PHE A 44 3.73 2.18 9.35
CA PHE A 44 2.34 1.92 8.96
C PHE A 44 2.09 0.43 8.69
N ILE A 45 2.99 -0.27 7.98
CA ILE A 45 2.85 -1.72 7.77
C ILE A 45 2.88 -2.48 9.10
N SER A 46 3.69 -2.03 10.07
CA SER A 46 3.72 -2.62 11.41
C SER A 46 2.38 -2.44 12.13
N ILE A 47 1.76 -1.26 12.04
CA ILE A 47 0.44 -0.97 12.61
C ILE A 47 -0.63 -1.87 11.97
N ALA A 48 -0.62 -2.02 10.64
CA ALA A 48 -1.53 -2.93 9.93
C ALA A 48 -1.39 -4.38 10.42
N PHE A 49 -0.16 -4.84 10.66
CA PHE A 49 0.09 -6.18 11.19
C PHE A 49 -0.35 -6.35 12.64
N VAL A 50 -0.12 -5.35 13.51
CA VAL A 50 -0.62 -5.37 14.88
C VAL A 50 -2.15 -5.47 14.88
N PHE A 51 -2.82 -4.75 13.99
CA PHE A 51 -4.28 -4.84 13.86
C PHE A 51 -4.73 -6.22 13.37
N TYR A 52 -4.09 -6.76 12.32
CA TYR A 52 -4.32 -8.13 11.85
C TYR A 52 -4.23 -9.16 12.98
N ILE A 53 -3.15 -9.12 13.77
CA ILE A 53 -2.93 -10.09 14.86
C ILE A 53 -3.99 -9.90 15.94
N THR A 54 -4.31 -8.67 16.31
CA THR A 54 -5.34 -8.37 17.31
C THR A 54 -6.71 -8.89 16.87
N ALA A 55 -7.08 -8.70 15.61
CA ALA A 55 -8.36 -9.16 15.06
C ALA A 55 -8.45 -10.68 14.86
N THR A 56 -7.31 -11.36 14.66
CA THR A 56 -7.27 -12.81 14.40
C THR A 56 -6.94 -13.66 15.62
N THR A 57 -6.43 -13.07 16.70
CA THR A 57 -6.14 -13.81 17.94
C THR A 57 -7.43 -14.31 18.60
N GLY A 58 -7.46 -15.57 19.03
CA GLY A 58 -8.65 -16.19 19.65
C GLY A 58 -9.71 -16.68 18.66
N THR A 59 -9.48 -16.54 17.35
CA THR A 59 -10.44 -16.95 16.31
C THR A 59 -10.39 -18.44 15.94
N ALA A 60 -9.80 -19.30 16.79
CA ALA A 60 -9.56 -20.72 16.47
C ALA A 60 -10.84 -21.53 16.19
N ALA A 61 -11.98 -21.12 16.75
CA ALA A 61 -13.28 -21.75 16.50
C ALA A 61 -13.99 -21.24 15.23
N MET A 62 -13.47 -20.17 14.60
CA MET A 62 -14.03 -19.60 13.38
C MET A 62 -13.50 -20.34 12.15
N PRO A 63 -14.29 -20.50 11.07
CA PRO A 63 -13.79 -21.08 9.82
C PRO A 63 -12.54 -20.33 9.34
N TYR A 64 -11.49 -21.08 9.00
CA TYR A 64 -10.18 -20.54 8.64
C TYR A 64 -10.25 -19.39 7.61
N GLY A 65 -11.05 -19.58 6.56
CA GLY A 65 -11.23 -18.57 5.51
C GLY A 65 -11.82 -17.25 6.02
N ILE A 66 -12.78 -17.31 6.95
CA ILE A 66 -13.41 -16.11 7.51
C ILE A 66 -12.44 -15.37 8.44
N ALA A 67 -11.69 -16.10 9.28
CA ALA A 67 -10.66 -15.51 10.11
C ALA A 67 -9.59 -14.78 9.27
N LYS A 68 -9.15 -15.38 8.15
CA LYS A 68 -8.18 -14.77 7.24
C LYS A 68 -8.75 -13.61 6.43
N LEU A 69 -10.02 -13.69 6.01
CA LEU A 69 -10.70 -12.60 5.30
C LEU A 69 -10.80 -11.35 6.19
N ILE A 70 -11.30 -11.51 7.42
CA ILE A 70 -11.43 -10.40 8.38
C ILE A 70 -10.05 -9.82 8.70
N GLY A 71 -9.07 -10.67 8.99
CA GLY A 71 -7.69 -10.22 9.18
C GLY A 71 -7.16 -9.44 7.97
N GLY A 72 -7.39 -9.92 6.75
CA GLY A 72 -6.98 -9.24 5.52
C GLY A 72 -7.62 -7.85 5.34
N ILE A 73 -8.90 -7.71 5.69
CA ILE A 73 -9.61 -6.42 5.71
C ILE A 73 -9.01 -5.50 6.78
N CYS A 74 -8.67 -6.01 7.96
CA CYS A 74 -7.98 -5.23 9.00
C CYS A 74 -6.58 -4.78 8.55
N PHE A 75 -5.87 -5.61 7.77
CA PHE A 75 -4.55 -5.28 7.24
C PHE A 75 -4.58 -4.18 6.17
N SER A 76 -5.67 -4.04 5.41
CA SER A 76 -5.78 -3.04 4.33
C SER A 76 -6.04 -1.60 4.80
N LEU A 77 -6.03 -1.33 6.11
CA LEU A 77 -6.27 0.01 6.67
C LEU A 77 -5.16 1.02 6.32
N VAL A 78 -4.01 0.52 5.87
CA VAL A 78 -2.79 1.28 5.52
C VAL A 78 -2.49 1.11 4.04
#